data_AF-A0A061PHT0-F1
#
_entry.id   AF-A0A061PHT0-F1
#
_cell.length_a   1.000
_cell.length_b   1.000
_cell.length_c   1.000
_cell.angle_alpha   90.00
_cell.angle_beta   90.00
_cell.angle_gamma   90.00
#
_symmetry.space_group_name_H-M   'P 1'
#
loop_
_entity.id
_entity.type
_entity.pdbx_description
1 polymer ?
#
loop_
_entity_poly.entity_id
_entity_poly.type
_entity_poly.pdbx_seq_one_letter_code
_entity_poly.pdbx_strand_id
1 'polypeptide(L)' 'MAMKAAEVYDHDGVEGFIAAEEAGVEIYTIPEEEMGVWEEPVLPLYEAWVEDMEADGYDGQGILDDAIRLRDEGAE' A
#
# COMPACT_ATOMS: atom_id res chain seq x y z
N MET A 1 21.37 1.53 1.85
CA MET A 1 20.84 0.41 1.04
C MET A 1 19.33 0.51 0.89
N ALA A 2 18.55 0.60 1.97
CA ALA A 2 17.08 0.70 1.91
C ALA A 2 16.56 1.81 0.97
N MET A 3 17.03 3.06 1.12
CA MET A 3 16.60 4.16 0.23
C MET A 3 16.94 3.93 -1.24
N LYS A 4 18.07 3.28 -1.54
CA LYS A 4 18.44 2.98 -2.93
C LYS A 4 17.55 1.90 -3.51
N ALA A 5 17.13 0.93 -2.70
CA ALA A 5 16.17 -0.08 -3.12
C ALA A 5 14.77 0.52 -3.34
N ALA A 6 14.33 1.45 -2.48
CA ALA A 6 13.08 2.19 -2.67
C ALA A 6 13.07 2.97 -3.99
N GLU A 7 14.12 3.75 -4.27
CA GLU A 7 14.27 4.49 -5.52
C GLU A 7 14.21 3.59 -6.76
N VAL A 8 14.86 2.42 -6.71
CA VAL A 8 14.81 1.44 -7.80
C VAL A 8 13.40 0.86 -7.95
N TYR A 9 12.72 0.56 -6.85
CA TYR A 9 11.36 0.02 -6.89
C TYR A 9 10.37 1.01 -7.52
N ASP A 10 10.45 2.29 -7.14
CA ASP A 10 9.60 3.35 -7.71
C ASP A 10 9.88 3.53 -9.20
N HIS A 11 11.17 3.54 -9.58
CA HIS A 11 11.59 3.63 -10.98
C HIS A 11 11.05 2.47 -11.82
N ASP A 12 11.21 1.23 -11.34
CA ASP A 12 10.75 0.03 -12.05
C ASP A 12 9.21 0.00 -12.16
N GLY A 13 8.51 0.53 -11.16
CA GLY A 13 7.05 0.71 -11.21
C GLY A 13 6.60 1.64 -12.34
N VAL A 14 7.28 2.77 -12.52
CA VAL A 14 7.01 3.71 -13.62
C VAL A 14 7.31 3.08 -14.97
N GLU A 15 8.47 2.43 -15.13
CA GLU A 15 8.82 1.76 -16.38
C GLU A 15 7.83 0.64 -16.73
N GLY A 16 7.36 -0.12 -15.74
CA GLY A 16 6.34 -1.14 -15.93
C GLY A 16 5.02 -0.58 -16.43
N PHE A 17 4.59 0.57 -15.90
CA PHE A 17 3.38 1.25 -16.36
C PHE A 17 3.51 1.72 -17.82
N ILE A 18 4.64 2.37 -18.17
CA ILE A 18 4.92 2.80 -19.56
C ILE A 18 4.92 1.61 -20.51
N ALA A 19 5.57 0.51 -20.14
CA ALA A 19 5.62 -0.69 -20.97
C ALA A 19 4.23 -1.30 -21.20
N ALA A 20 3.33 -1.23 -20.21
CA ALA A 20 1.94 -1.66 -20.36
C ALA A 20 1.17 -0.77 -21.36
N GLU A 21 1.34 0.56 -21.28
CA GLU A 21 0.75 1.50 -22.24
C GLU A 21 1.25 1.24 -23.67
N GLU A 22 2.56 1.06 -23.86
CA GLU A 22 3.17 0.77 -25.16
C GLU A 22 2.71 -0.57 -25.76
N ALA A 23 2.44 -1.55 -24.90
CA ALA A 23 1.87 -2.84 -25.29
C ALA A 23 0.37 -2.77 -25.64
N GLY A 24 -0.26 -1.61 -25.47
CA GLY A 24 -1.68 -1.41 -25.72
C GLY A 24 -2.59 -2.04 -24.67
N VAL A 25 -2.10 -2.20 -23.43
CA VAL A 25 -2.91 -2.66 -22.30
C VAL A 25 -3.88 -1.55 -21.89
N GLU A 26 -5.14 -1.92 -21.65
CA GLU A 26 -6.13 -1.00 -21.09
C GLU A 26 -5.82 -0.79 -19.60
N ILE A 27 -5.51 0.45 -19.23
CA ILE A 27 -5.27 0.85 -17.84
C ILE A 27 -6.47 1.66 -17.37
N TYR A 28 -7.15 1.12 -16.36
CA TYR A 28 -8.30 1.76 -15.73
C TYR A 28 -7.91 2.33 -14.37
N THR A 29 -7.97 3.65 -14.24
CA THR A 29 -7.83 4.34 -12.96
C THR A 29 -9.18 4.42 -12.28
N ILE A 30 -9.29 3.82 -11.09
CA ILE A 30 -10.52 3.86 -10.29
C ILE A 30 -10.81 5.32 -9.89
N PRO A 31 -11.99 5.86 -10.25
CA PRO A 31 -12.41 7.19 -9.82
C PRO A 31 -12.54 7.30 -8.30
N GLU A 32 -12.37 8.49 -7.75
CA GLU A 32 -12.51 8.72 -6.31
C GLU A 32 -13.91 8.34 -5.80
N GLU A 33 -14.95 8.62 -6.58
CA GLU A 33 -16.33 8.25 -6.26
C GLU A 33 -16.59 6.73 -6.22
N GLU A 34 -15.73 5.93 -6.86
CA GLU A 34 -15.79 4.48 -6.86
C GLU A 34 -14.85 3.84 -5.83
N MET A 35 -13.97 4.63 -5.19
CA MET A 35 -12.95 4.13 -4.27
C MET A 35 -13.58 3.43 -3.06
N GLY A 36 -14.72 3.92 -2.57
CA GLY A 36 -15.45 3.31 -1.44
C GLY A 36 -15.84 1.84 -1.67
N VAL A 37 -16.05 1.43 -2.94
CA VAL A 37 -16.32 0.03 -3.30
C VAL A 37 -15.14 -0.88 -2.92
N TRP A 38 -13.93 -0.32 -2.89
CA TRP A 38 -12.70 -1.04 -2.60
C TRP A 38 -12.22 -0.83 -1.17
N GLU A 39 -12.37 0.37 -0.61
CA GLU A 39 -11.95 0.69 0.76
C GLU A 39 -12.76 -0.07 1.82
N GLU A 40 -14.10 -0.07 1.73
CA GLU A 40 -14.95 -0.67 2.77
C GLU A 40 -14.67 -2.17 2.98
N PRO A 41 -14.50 -3.00 1.92
CA PRO A 41 -14.23 -4.43 2.11
C PRO A 41 -12.83 -4.75 2.63
N VAL A 42 -11.86 -3.84 2.49
CA VAL A 42 -10.48 -4.08 2.96
C VAL A 42 -10.25 -3.64 4.40
N LEU A 43 -11.05 -2.73 4.93
CA LEU A 43 -10.91 -2.25 6.32
C LEU A 43 -10.85 -3.39 7.37
N PRO A 44 -11.66 -4.46 7.30
CA PRO A 44 -11.59 -5.57 8.26
C PRO A 44 -10.26 -6.34 8.24
N LEU A 45 -9.45 -6.22 7.17
CA LEU A 45 -8.15 -6.88 7.10
C LEU A 45 -7.14 -6.27 8.07
N TYR A 46 -7.26 -4.98 8.38
CA TYR A 46 -6.41 -4.35 9.40
C TYR A 46 -6.70 -4.91 10.79
N GLU A 47 -7.98 -5.04 11.14
CA GLU A 47 -8.41 -5.63 12.41
C GLU A 47 -7.95 -7.09 12.53
N ALA A 48 -8.14 -7.89 11.48
CA ALA A 48 -7.68 -9.28 11.47
C ALA A 48 -6.15 -9.39 11.64
N TRP A 49 -5.39 -8.50 11.01
CA TRP A 49 -3.94 -8.49 11.18
C TRP A 49 -3.53 -8.05 12.59
N VAL A 50 -4.21 -7.07 13.18
CA VAL A 50 -3.96 -6.65 14.58
C VAL A 50 -4.24 -7.80 15.53
N GLU A 51 -5.35 -8.52 15.36
CA GLU A 51 -5.70 -9.70 16.15
C GLU A 51 -4.63 -10.80 16.05
N ASP A 52 -4.12 -11.09 14.85
CA ASP A 52 -3.04 -12.06 14.63
C ASP A 52 -1.75 -11.63 15.37
N MET A 53 -1.39 -10.34 15.30
CA MET A 53 -0.21 -9.82 15.97
C MET A 53 -0.33 -9.85 17.49
N GLU A 54 -1.52 -9.55 18.04
CA GLU A 54 -1.80 -9.64 19.47
C GLU A 54 -1.78 -11.10 19.95
N ALA A 55 -2.30 -12.04 19.14
CA ALA A 55 -2.23 -13.47 19.44
C ALA A 55 -0.78 -13.98 19.51
N ASP A 56 0.12 -13.41 18.71
CA ASP A 56 1.56 -13.67 18.75
C ASP A 56 2.30 -12.91 19.89
N GLY A 57 1.58 -12.11 20.67
CA GLY A 57 2.10 -11.40 21.86
C GLY A 57 2.75 -10.05 21.58
N TYR A 58 2.45 -9.45 20.42
CA TYR A 58 2.91 -8.11 20.04
C TYR A 58 1.84 -7.04 20.31
N ASP A 59 2.27 -5.78 20.38
CA ASP A 59 1.38 -4.61 20.37
C ASP A 59 0.93 -4.33 18.93
N GLY A 60 -0.01 -5.14 18.42
CA GLY A 60 -0.45 -5.10 17.02
C GLY A 60 -0.97 -3.72 16.61
N GLN A 61 -1.83 -3.11 17.42
CA GLN A 61 -2.36 -1.78 17.14
C GLN A 61 -1.25 -0.71 17.16
N GLY A 62 -0.36 -0.73 18.16
CA GLY A 62 0.75 0.22 18.23
C GLY A 62 1.68 0.14 17.01
N ILE A 63 1.97 -1.07 16.53
CA ILE A 63 2.79 -1.28 15.32
C ILE A 63 2.08 -0.74 14.07
N LEU A 64 0.78 -0.99 13.93
CA LEU A 64 -0.01 -0.49 12.80
C LEU A 64 -0.02 1.04 12.78
N ASP A 65 -0.26 1.67 13.93
CA ASP A 65 -0.31 3.12 14.07
C ASP A 65 1.06 3.75 13.71
N ASP A 66 2.16 3.16 14.19
CA ASP A 66 3.51 3.62 13.86
C ASP A 66 3.85 3.43 12.37
N ALA A 67 3.43 2.32 11.76
CA ALA A 67 3.63 2.08 10.34
C ALA A 67 2.88 3.10 9.47
N ILE A 68 1.63 3.43 9.83
CA ILE A 68 0.83 4.46 9.17
C ILE A 68 1.51 5.83 9.31
N ARG A 69 1.94 6.19 10.52
CA ARG A 69 2.65 7.45 10.75
C ARG A 69 3.93 7.56 9.92
N LEU A 70 4.77 6.52 9.92
CA LEU A 70 6.03 6.51 9.17
C LEU A 70 5.81 6.55 7.66
N ARG A 71 4.76 5.90 7.15
CA ARG A 71 4.35 5.99 5.74
C ARG A 71 4.02 7.43 5.38
N ASP A 72 3.19 8.09 6.19
CA ASP A 72 2.72 9.44 5.90
C ASP A 72 3.85 10.47 6.03
N GLU A 73 4.75 10.30 7.00
CA GLU A 73 5.99 11.09 7.12
C GLU A 73 6.93 10.93 5.91
N GLY A 74 6.96 9.73 5.31
CA GLY A 74 7.78 9.44 4.14
C GLY A 74 7.13 9.82 2.79
N ALA A 75 5.86 10.23 2.81
CA ALA A 75 5.11 10.63 1.62
C ALA A 75 5.25 12.14 1.31
N GLU A 76 5.89 12.92 2.19
CA GLU A 76 6.29 14.33 1.98
C GLU A 76 7.70 14.46 1.37
#